data_AF-A0A370G6K0-F1
#
_entry.id   AF-A0A370G6K0-F1
#
_cell.length_a   1.000
_cell.length_b   1.000
_cell.length_c   1.000
_cell.angle_alpha   90.00
_cell.angle_beta   90.00
_cell.angle_gamma   90.00
#
_symmetry.space_group_name_H-M   'P 1'
#
loop_
_entity.id
_entity.type
_entity.pdbx_description
1 polymer ?
#
loop_
_entity_poly.entity_id
_entity_poly.type
_entity_poly.pdbx_seq_one_letter_code
_entity_poly.pdbx_strand_id
1 'polypeptide(L)'
;MSGRPAASRKDPVAPPPADGAASLDRQTFHTRDLRDIALAIGRDMNLVQDAPEDTVSEWHGALLWLAAYAERIAEVAERDAEALRKGGAA
;
A
#
# COMPACT_ATOMS: atom_id res chain seq x y z
N MET A 1 -8.81 29.95 -53.37
CA MET A 1 -8.46 30.13 -51.93
C MET A 1 -8.93 28.87 -51.21
N SER A 2 -8.00 27.99 -50.80
CA SER A 2 -8.31 26.66 -50.24
C SER A 2 -8.17 26.71 -48.72
N GLY A 3 -9.28 26.58 -47.99
CA GLY A 3 -9.30 26.51 -46.53
C GLY A 3 -9.03 25.09 -46.06
N ARG A 4 -7.88 24.88 -45.41
CA ARG A 4 -7.58 23.65 -44.66
C ARG A 4 -8.32 23.69 -43.31
N PRO A 5 -8.93 22.59 -42.84
CA PRO A 5 -9.52 22.53 -41.51
C PRO A 5 -8.42 22.47 -40.45
N ALA A 6 -8.59 23.23 -39.37
CA ALA A 6 -7.73 23.18 -38.20
C ALA A 6 -7.89 21.80 -37.53
N ALA A 7 -6.80 21.04 -37.46
CA ALA A 7 -6.73 19.85 -36.63
C ALA A 7 -6.88 20.26 -35.17
N SER A 8 -7.94 19.80 -34.49
CA SER A 8 -8.05 19.90 -33.04
C SER A 8 -6.82 19.25 -32.42
N ARG A 9 -5.92 20.08 -31.88
CA ARG A 9 -4.91 19.64 -30.92
C ARG A 9 -5.69 19.02 -29.77
N LYS A 10 -5.66 17.69 -29.66
CA LYS A 10 -5.93 17.05 -28.37
C LYS A 10 -4.82 17.52 -27.45
N ASP A 11 -5.18 18.28 -26.43
CA ASP A 11 -4.25 18.66 -25.38
C ASP A 11 -3.60 17.37 -24.84
N PRO A 12 -2.28 17.39 -24.57
CA PRO A 12 -1.63 16.24 -23.96
C PRO A 12 -2.33 15.96 -22.63
N VAL A 13 -2.85 14.73 -22.48
CA VAL A 13 -3.30 14.23 -21.18
C VAL A 13 -2.11 14.36 -20.24
N ALA A 14 -2.25 15.20 -19.21
CA ALA A 14 -1.21 15.39 -18.22
C ALA A 14 -0.81 14.01 -17.66
N PRO A 15 0.49 13.73 -17.50
CA PRO A 15 0.89 12.50 -16.83
C PRO A 15 0.22 12.47 -15.46
N PRO A 16 -0.22 11.28 -14.99
CA PRO A 16 -0.73 11.13 -13.64
C PRO A 16 0.32 11.68 -12.66
N PRO A 17 -0.11 12.12 -11.48
CA PRO A 17 0.65 12.96 -10.60
C PRO A 17 1.79 12.10 -10.05
N ALA A 18 2.96 12.69 -9.86
CA ALA A 18 4.10 11.98 -9.29
C ALA A 18 3.76 11.30 -7.93
N ASP A 19 2.70 11.75 -7.26
CA ASP A 19 2.22 11.25 -5.97
C ASP A 19 1.57 9.84 -6.05
N GLY A 20 0.94 9.48 -7.17
CA GLY A 20 0.24 8.20 -7.30
C GLY A 20 1.18 6.99 -7.40
N ALA A 21 2.24 7.11 -8.21
CA ALA A 21 3.26 6.07 -8.34
C ALA A 21 4.06 5.88 -7.04
N ALA A 22 4.41 6.98 -6.37
CA ALA A 22 5.09 6.95 -5.08
C ALA A 22 4.22 6.35 -3.96
N SER A 23 2.90 6.60 -3.95
CA SER A 23 1.96 5.98 -3.00
C SER A 23 1.87 4.46 -3.22
N LEU A 24 1.74 4.01 -4.47
CA LEU A 24 1.67 2.59 -4.81
C LEU A 24 2.97 1.84 -4.50
N ASP A 25 4.13 2.43 -4.78
CA ASP A 25 5.42 1.84 -4.44
C ASP A 25 5.60 1.72 -2.92
N ARG A 26 5.19 2.74 -2.17
CA ARG A 26 5.19 2.73 -0.71
C ARG A 26 4.25 1.65 -0.16
N GLN A 27 3.03 1.54 -0.67
CA GLN A 27 2.06 0.50 -0.26
C GLN A 27 2.60 -0.92 -0.57
N THR A 28 3.21 -1.09 -1.74
CA THR A 28 3.79 -2.39 -2.16
C THR A 28 4.96 -2.80 -1.29
N PHE A 29 5.87 -1.87 -0.98
CA PHE A 29 7.01 -2.10 -0.09
C PHE A 29 6.51 -2.50 1.32
N HIS A 30 5.59 -1.73 1.88
CA HIS A 30 5.05 -1.98 3.22
C HIS A 30 4.26 -3.30 3.35
N THR A 31 3.55 -3.70 2.30
CA THR A 31 2.83 -4.99 2.27
C THR A 31 3.80 -6.18 2.20
N ARG A 32 4.96 -6.02 1.54
CA ARG A 32 6.01 -7.06 1.52
C ARG A 32 6.65 -7.23 2.89
N ASP A 33 7.00 -6.13 3.56
CA ASP A 33 7.58 -6.17 4.91
C ASP A 33 6.62 -6.84 5.91
N LEU A 34 5.33 -6.49 5.86
CA LEU A 34 4.29 -7.15 6.67
C LEU A 34 4.27 -8.67 6.47
N ARG A 35 4.29 -9.10 5.21
CA ARG A 35 4.29 -10.52 4.86
C ARG A 35 5.51 -11.23 5.41
N ASP A 36 6.70 -10.64 5.25
CA ASP A 36 7.94 -11.30 5.63
C ASP A 36 8.08 -11.41 7.15
N ILE A 37 7.64 -10.38 7.90
CA ILE A 37 7.57 -10.43 9.37
C ILE A 37 6.53 -11.47 9.83
N ALA A 38 5.35 -11.53 9.21
CA ALA A 38 4.34 -12.54 9.55
C ALA A 38 4.83 -13.97 9.30
N LEU A 39 5.55 -14.20 8.20
CA LEU A 39 6.15 -15.50 7.89
C LEU A 39 7.26 -15.88 8.87
N ALA A 40 8.07 -14.90 9.32
CA ALA A 40 9.09 -15.13 10.34
C ALA A 40 8.47 -15.53 11.69
N ILE A 41 7.49 -14.77 12.18
CA ILE A 41 6.77 -15.09 13.42
C ILE A 41 6.11 -16.47 13.31
N GLY A 42 5.41 -16.75 12.21
CA GLY A 42 4.76 -18.05 12.00
C GLY A 42 5.75 -19.22 11.95
N ARG A 43 6.96 -19.01 11.40
CA ARG A 43 8.03 -19.99 11.44
C ARG A 43 8.52 -20.20 12.87
N ASP A 44 8.78 -19.14 13.63
CA ASP A 44 9.28 -19.22 15.00
C ASP A 44 8.28 -19.93 15.91
N MET A 45 7.00 -19.61 15.79
CA MET A 45 5.90 -20.29 16.48
C MET A 45 5.85 -21.80 16.16
N ASN A 46 6.12 -22.18 14.92
CA ASN A 46 6.09 -23.59 14.50
C ASN A 46 7.34 -24.37 14.95
N LEU A 47 8.47 -23.69 15.18
CA LEU A 47 9.72 -24.32 15.59
C LEU A 47 9.81 -24.57 17.10
N VAL A 48 8.98 -23.92 17.91
CA VAL A 48 9.05 -23.98 19.36
C VAL A 48 7.77 -24.57 19.92
N GLN A 49 7.83 -25.82 20.40
CA GLN A 49 6.66 -26.54 20.94
C GLN A 49 6.25 -26.08 22.34
N ASP A 50 7.22 -25.68 23.17
CA ASP A 50 7.00 -25.21 24.55
C ASP A 50 7.63 -23.82 24.73
N ALA A 51 7.07 -22.82 24.04
CA ALA A 51 7.58 -21.46 24.10
C ALA A 51 7.41 -20.87 25.51
N PRO A 52 8.46 -20.27 26.10
CA PRO A 52 8.33 -19.50 27.33
C PRO A 52 7.28 -18.39 27.18
N GLU A 53 6.63 -18.03 28.29
CA GLU A 53 5.58 -16.99 28.30
C GLU A 53 6.06 -15.65 27.73
N ASP A 54 7.31 -15.27 28.00
CA ASP A 54 7.93 -14.07 27.45
C ASP A 54 8.01 -14.14 25.91
N THR A 55 8.39 -15.29 25.35
CA THR A 55 8.45 -15.50 23.89
C THR A 55 7.07 -15.45 23.26
N VAL A 56 6.06 -16.06 23.91
CA VAL A 56 4.66 -15.97 23.45
C VAL A 56 4.18 -14.52 23.48
N SER A 57 4.54 -13.76 24.51
CA SER A 57 4.17 -12.35 24.65
C SER A 57 4.82 -11.48 23.57
N GLU A 58 6.09 -11.75 23.22
CA GLU A 58 6.77 -11.09 22.10
C GLU A 58 6.08 -11.36 20.76
N TRP A 59 5.72 -12.62 20.48
CA TRP A 59 4.97 -12.96 19.26
C TRP A 59 3.61 -12.27 19.22
N HIS A 60 2.90 -12.23 20.35
CA HIS A 60 1.63 -11.52 20.44
C HIS A 60 1.81 -10.02 20.17
N GLY A 61 2.83 -9.39 20.75
CA GLY A 61 3.17 -8.00 20.49
C GLY A 61 3.48 -7.73 19.02
N ALA A 62 4.23 -8.63 18.37
CA ALA A 62 4.54 -8.53 16.96
C ALA A 62 3.29 -8.70 16.07
N LEU A 63 2.36 -9.61 16.42
CA LEU A 63 1.07 -9.75 15.74
C LEU A 63 0.19 -8.50 15.88
N LEU A 64 0.12 -7.88 17.06
CA LEU A 64 -0.61 -6.64 17.28
C LEU A 64 -0.01 -5.48 16.47
N TRP A 65 1.32 -5.40 16.41
CA TRP A 65 2.01 -4.41 15.59
C TRP A 65 1.70 -4.59 14.10
N LEU A 66 1.73 -5.84 13.59
CA LEU A 66 1.36 -6.16 12.21
C LEU A 66 -0.09 -5.73 11.90
N ALA A 67 -1.02 -6.01 12.82
CA ALA A 67 -2.43 -5.64 12.65
C ALA A 67 -2.62 -4.11 12.56
N ALA A 68 -2.04 -3.36 13.50
CA ALA A 68 -2.12 -1.89 13.51
C ALA A 68 -1.47 -1.28 12.25
N TYR A 69 -0.39 -1.89 11.77
CA TYR A 69 0.28 -1.42 10.57
C TYR A 69 -0.52 -1.73 9.29
N ALA A 70 -1.15 -2.91 9.20
CA ALA A 70 -2.05 -3.26 8.11
C ALA A 70 -3.27 -2.32 8.05
N GLU A 71 -3.84 -1.97 9.20
CA GLU A 71 -4.92 -0.98 9.30
C GLU A 71 -4.49 0.38 8.74
N ARG A 72 -3.28 0.85 9.05
CA ARG A 72 -2.75 2.10 8.49
C ARG A 72 -2.60 2.06 6.97
N ILE A 73 -2.19 0.93 6.39
CA ILE A 73 -2.14 0.77 4.93
C ILE A 73 -3.56 0.82 4.35
N ALA A 74 -4.52 0.16 4.98
CA ALA A 74 -5.92 0.18 4.56
C ALA A 74 -6.51 1.60 4.60
N GLU A 75 -6.28 2.36 5.67
CA GLU A 75 -6.72 3.77 5.77
C GLU A 75 -6.15 4.64 4.65
N VAL A 76 -4.87 4.47 4.30
CA VAL A 76 -4.24 5.22 3.19
C VAL A 76 -4.87 4.81 1.86
N ALA A 77 -5.05 3.51 1.61
CA ALA A 77 -5.70 3.02 0.40
C ALA A 77 -7.15 3.50 0.27
N GLU A 78 -7.91 3.56 1.37
CA GLU A 78 -9.26 4.11 1.40
C GLU A 78 -9.29 5.61 1.09
N ARG A 79 -8.35 6.39 1.65
CA ARG A 79 -8.22 7.82 1.34
C ARG A 79 -7.87 8.05 -0.12
N ASP A 80 -6.94 7.28 -0.67
CA ASP A 80 -6.56 7.35 -2.08
C ASP A 80 -7.76 6.98 -2.98
N ALA A 81 -8.47 5.90 -2.67
CA ALA A 81 -9.67 5.51 -3.39
C ALA A 81 -10.78 6.58 -3.33
N GLU A 82 -10.96 7.22 -2.18
CA GLU A 82 -11.94 8.28 -1.99
C GLU A 82 -11.55 9.57 -2.75
N ALA A 83 -10.27 9.92 -2.81
CA ALA A 83 -9.76 11.02 -3.61
C ALA A 83 -10.00 10.80 -5.11
N LEU A 84 -9.76 9.57 -5.59
CA LEU A 84 -10.06 9.18 -6.98
C LEU A 84 -11.57 9.29 -7.28
N ARG A 85 -12.44 8.83 -6.38
CA ARG A 85 -13.92 8.89 -6.56
C ARG A 85 -14.45 10.32 -6.59
N LYS A 86 -13.89 11.23 -5.79
CA LYS A 86 -14.30 12.64 -5.72
C LYS A 86 -13.83 13.49 -6.91
N GLY A 87 -13.21 12.87 -7.91
CA GLY A 87 -12.81 13.53 -9.17
C GLY A 87 -11.33 13.85 -9.28
N GLY A 88 -10.49 13.35 -8.36
CA GLY A 88 -9.05 13.50 -8.43
C GLY A 88 -8.41 12.49 -9.36
N ALA A 89 -8.54 12.65 -10.67
CA ALA A 89 -7.38 12.43 -11.52
C ALA A 89 -6.42 13.58 -11.20
N ALA A 90 -5.62 13.41 -10.16
CA ALA A 90 -4.31 14.01 -10.23
C ALA A 90 -3.51 13.15 -11.23
#